data_AF-A0A7G3A7Y0-F1
#
_entry.id   AF-A0A7G3A7Y0-F1
#
_cell.length_a   1.000
_cell.length_b   1.000
_cell.length_c   1.000
_cell.angle_alpha   90.00
_cell.angle_beta   90.00
_cell.angle_gamma   90.00
#
_symmetry.space_group_name_H-M   'P 1'
#
loop_
_entity.id
_entity.type
_entity.pdbx_description
1 polymer ?
#
loop_
_entity_poly.entity_id
_entity_poly.type
_entity_poly.pdbx_seq_one_letter_code
_entity_poly.pdbx_strand_id
1 'polypeptide(L)'
;MALFLFLSAPLAAECIEEELPTLQEDKKHFGTLLVTEFSDLQSASDVLAESFSDNTSPWKIRNLLLQESVEEKFLELVMPKLEKYPQVYLSSQEFHDNFKGAITAATKMSLKLFSNPKDEGDVKPTIVLGQNRSYFDKPGSDSAPIVVMNIFRTVKEGIGMANAFNGGSVSVWCEKLSIAYEIAHGLNVPIVWINSLAKFTPEVPFSFIFGGITYGSEIAVLEKMLFQKRYGRNNVISPEDLKTFCNYSPVSLIVGGKYHFECLTSALQSAHLVQSNLIKISTDDTKNRFREILSSCTRVKCQNLASVYTQRKTIVFPFGETFAN
;
A
#
# COMPACT_ATOMS: atom_id res chain seq x y z
N MET A 1 26.63 -34.75 57.28
CA MET A 1 26.92 -35.52 56.06
C MET A 1 25.58 -35.74 55.36
N ALA A 2 25.16 -34.77 54.54
CA ALA A 2 23.82 -34.71 53.98
C ALA A 2 23.83 -35.25 52.55
N LEU A 3 23.11 -36.34 52.33
CA LEU A 3 22.90 -37.00 51.04
C LEU A 3 21.57 -36.46 50.49
N PHE A 4 21.63 -35.60 49.46
CA PHE A 4 20.43 -35.12 48.76
C PHE A 4 20.16 -36.04 47.56
N LEU A 5 19.09 -36.84 47.69
CA LEU A 5 18.47 -37.60 46.60
C LEU A 5 17.58 -36.64 45.78
N PHE A 6 17.91 -36.47 44.51
CA PHE A 6 17.09 -35.76 43.54
C PHE A 6 15.87 -36.63 43.18
N LEU A 7 14.69 -36.21 43.63
CA LEU A 7 13.39 -36.71 43.15
C LEU A 7 12.89 -35.76 42.06
N SER A 8 12.59 -36.35 40.90
CA SER A 8 12.04 -35.71 39.71
C SER A 8 10.64 -35.14 39.95
N ALA A 9 10.42 -33.88 39.55
CA ALA A 9 9.11 -33.34 39.25
C ALA A 9 9.06 -32.93 37.77
N PRO A 10 8.05 -33.34 37.00
CA PRO A 10 7.90 -32.93 35.61
C PRO A 10 7.52 -31.44 35.57
N LEU A 11 8.36 -30.61 34.95
CA LEU A 11 8.01 -29.23 34.66
C LEU A 11 7.03 -29.26 33.47
N ALA A 12 5.74 -29.19 33.77
CA ALA A 12 4.73 -28.84 32.79
C ALA A 12 5.00 -27.39 32.37
N ALA A 13 5.66 -27.22 31.22
CA ALA A 13 5.64 -25.94 30.53
C ALA A 13 4.22 -25.77 29.98
N GLU A 14 3.43 -24.92 30.64
CA GLU A 14 2.22 -24.37 30.06
C GLU A 14 2.64 -23.66 28.76
N CYS A 15 2.38 -24.31 27.62
CA CYS A 15 2.39 -23.65 26.33
C CYS A 15 1.27 -22.60 26.37
N ILE A 16 1.63 -21.37 26.72
CA ILE A 16 0.85 -20.21 26.33
C ILE A 16 0.97 -20.18 24.80
N GLU A 17 -0.03 -20.76 24.14
CA GLU A 17 -0.28 -20.48 22.73
C GLU A 17 -0.64 -18.99 22.64
N GLU A 18 0.39 -18.13 22.52
CA GLU A 18 0.19 -16.84 21.91
C GLU A 18 -0.30 -17.14 20.49
N GLU A 19 -1.60 -16.99 20.27
CA GLU A 19 -2.19 -16.94 18.93
C GLU A 19 -1.39 -15.91 18.12
N LEU A 20 -0.47 -16.43 17.30
CA LEU A 20 0.19 -15.68 16.26
C LEU A 20 -0.90 -14.93 15.48
N PRO A 21 -0.79 -13.61 15.31
CA PRO A 21 -1.78 -12.86 14.56
C PRO A 21 -1.91 -13.52 13.19
N THR A 22 -3.12 -13.99 12.90
CA THR A 22 -3.52 -14.47 11.60
C THR A 22 -3.05 -13.43 10.57
N LEU A 23 -2.30 -13.89 9.57
CA LEU A 23 -1.88 -13.07 8.42
C LEU A 23 -3.15 -12.39 7.89
N GLN A 24 -3.25 -11.07 8.12
CA GLN A 24 -4.40 -10.23 7.81
C GLN A 24 -4.93 -10.56 6.41
N GLU A 25 -6.06 -11.25 6.36
CA GLU A 25 -6.83 -11.51 5.14
C GLU A 25 -7.27 -10.17 4.53
N ASP A 26 -7.12 -10.04 3.21
CA ASP A 26 -7.68 -9.01 2.33
C ASP A 26 -7.46 -7.53 2.70
N LYS A 27 -6.21 -7.06 2.70
CA LYS A 27 -5.97 -5.61 2.51
C LYS A 27 -6.44 -5.20 1.10
N LYS A 28 -7.65 -4.62 1.00
CA LYS A 28 -8.16 -4.00 -0.23
C LYS A 28 -7.23 -2.89 -0.69
N HIS A 29 -6.94 -2.81 -1.98
CA HIS A 29 -6.02 -1.83 -2.57
C HIS A 29 -6.70 -0.49 -2.78
N PHE A 30 -5.99 0.56 -2.40
CA PHE A 30 -6.39 1.94 -2.66
C PHE A 30 -5.19 2.90 -2.64
N GLY A 31 -5.38 4.02 -3.31
CA GLY A 31 -4.50 5.18 -3.19
C GLY A 31 -4.84 6.01 -1.96
N THR A 32 -3.80 6.52 -1.30
CA THR A 32 -3.91 7.63 -0.36
C THR A 32 -3.52 8.93 -1.05
N LEU A 33 -4.32 9.97 -0.92
CA LEU A 33 -3.94 11.34 -1.30
C LEU A 33 -3.48 12.08 -0.04
N LEU A 34 -2.24 12.58 -0.03
CA LEU A 34 -1.67 13.39 1.04
C LEU A 34 -1.46 14.81 0.53
N VAL A 35 -2.15 15.78 1.13
CA VAL A 35 -2.10 17.20 0.77
C VAL A 35 -1.48 17.99 1.91
N THR A 36 -0.46 18.76 1.60
CA THR A 36 0.28 19.61 2.54
C THR A 36 -0.17 21.07 2.43
N GLU A 37 0.35 21.94 3.30
CA GLU A 37 0.12 23.37 3.22
C GLU A 37 0.80 24.04 2.01
N PHE A 38 1.83 23.40 1.46
CA PHE A 38 2.58 23.88 0.30
C PHE A 38 2.05 23.32 -1.03
N SER A 39 0.83 22.77 -1.03
CA SER A 39 0.23 22.16 -2.21
C SER A 39 -0.45 23.18 -3.12
N ASP A 40 -0.44 22.93 -4.42
CA ASP A 40 -1.48 23.47 -5.31
C ASP A 40 -2.83 22.78 -4.99
N LEU A 41 -3.66 23.47 -4.19
CA LEU A 41 -4.97 22.97 -3.76
C LEU A 41 -5.96 22.81 -4.93
N GLN A 42 -5.80 23.59 -6.00
CA GLN A 42 -6.69 23.52 -7.15
C GLN A 42 -6.44 22.21 -7.91
N SER A 43 -5.19 21.93 -8.28
CA SER A 43 -4.77 20.67 -8.90
C SER A 43 -5.08 19.46 -8.02
N ALA A 44 -4.77 19.53 -6.72
CA ALA A 44 -5.03 18.44 -5.78
C ALA A 44 -6.53 18.10 -5.68
N SER A 45 -7.39 19.12 -5.67
CA SER A 45 -8.85 18.93 -5.60
C SER A 45 -9.43 18.44 -6.93
N ASP A 46 -8.89 18.86 -8.08
CA ASP A 46 -9.27 18.33 -9.39
C ASP A 46 -8.99 16.83 -9.49
N VAL A 47 -7.79 16.39 -9.07
CA VAL A 47 -7.43 14.97 -9.08
C VAL A 47 -8.28 14.16 -8.11
N LEU A 48 -8.57 14.68 -6.92
CA LEU A 48 -9.45 13.99 -5.98
C LEU A 48 -10.86 13.82 -6.57
N ALA A 49 -11.41 14.86 -7.19
CA ALA A 49 -12.72 14.80 -7.83
C ALA A 49 -12.74 13.78 -8.99
N GLU A 50 -11.73 13.81 -9.86
CA GLU A 50 -11.58 12.85 -10.95
C GLU A 50 -11.50 11.40 -10.43
N SER A 51 -10.88 11.17 -9.26
CA SER A 51 -10.74 9.83 -8.68
C SER A 51 -12.06 9.15 -8.29
N PHE A 52 -13.17 9.90 -8.19
CA PHE A 52 -14.51 9.33 -7.96
C PHE A 52 -15.11 8.74 -9.25
N SER A 53 -14.61 9.11 -10.42
CA SER A 53 -15.05 8.54 -11.70
C SER A 53 -14.59 7.09 -11.90
N ASP A 54 -13.60 6.62 -11.13
CA ASP A 54 -13.11 5.25 -11.16
C ASP A 54 -13.32 4.56 -9.81
N ASN A 55 -14.01 3.42 -9.84
CA ASN A 55 -14.20 2.57 -8.66
C ASN A 55 -13.51 1.20 -8.78
N THR A 56 -12.73 0.97 -9.83
CA THR A 56 -12.13 -0.32 -10.15
C THR A 56 -10.63 -0.35 -9.87
N SER A 57 -9.90 0.69 -10.24
CA SER A 57 -8.43 0.65 -10.18
C SER A 57 -7.88 0.53 -8.76
N PRO A 58 -6.74 -0.16 -8.55
CA PRO A 58 -6.14 -0.33 -7.22
C PRO A 58 -5.51 0.95 -6.66
N TRP A 59 -5.24 1.96 -7.48
CA TRP A 59 -4.69 3.27 -7.07
C TRP A 59 -5.75 4.35 -6.86
N LYS A 60 -7.04 4.03 -6.98
CA LYS A 60 -8.13 4.98 -6.75
C LYS A 60 -8.04 5.57 -5.34
N ILE A 61 -8.21 6.89 -5.22
CA ILE A 61 -8.08 7.55 -3.93
C ILE A 61 -9.27 7.19 -3.06
N ARG A 62 -9.01 6.59 -1.91
CA ARG A 62 -10.05 6.25 -0.91
C ARG A 62 -9.67 6.64 0.51
N ASN A 63 -8.45 7.10 0.68
CA ASN A 63 -7.97 7.71 1.90
C ASN A 63 -7.38 9.07 1.55
N LEU A 64 -7.78 10.09 2.28
CA LEU A 64 -7.38 11.47 2.11
C LEU A 64 -6.75 11.95 3.42
N LEU A 65 -5.53 12.46 3.34
CA LEU A 65 -4.82 13.07 4.44
C LEU A 65 -4.63 14.54 4.12
N LEU A 66 -5.23 15.42 4.93
CA LEU A 66 -5.12 16.87 4.76
C LEU A 66 -4.35 17.48 5.91
N GLN A 67 -3.45 18.42 5.62
CA GLN A 67 -2.85 19.25 6.64
C GLN A 67 -3.89 20.23 7.20
N GLU A 68 -3.96 20.37 8.53
CA GLU A 68 -4.96 21.17 9.25
C GLU A 68 -5.09 22.60 8.71
N SER A 69 -3.98 23.22 8.28
CA SER A 69 -3.95 24.60 7.78
C SER A 69 -4.67 24.84 6.44
N VAL A 70 -4.94 23.78 5.67
CA VAL A 70 -5.57 23.87 4.34
C VAL A 70 -6.92 23.16 4.24
N GLU A 71 -7.38 22.52 5.31
CA GLU A 71 -8.61 21.70 5.32
C GLU A 71 -9.82 22.45 4.75
N GLU A 72 -10.15 23.60 5.33
CA GLU A 72 -11.35 24.38 4.98
C GLU A 72 -11.34 24.80 3.50
N LYS A 73 -10.24 25.44 3.07
CA LYS A 73 -10.06 25.87 1.67
C LYS A 73 -10.11 24.70 0.70
N PHE A 74 -9.50 23.57 1.05
CA PHE A 74 -9.50 22.39 0.19
C PHE A 74 -10.92 21.81 0.03
N LEU A 75 -11.69 21.73 1.11
CA LEU A 75 -13.08 21.28 1.08
C LEU A 75 -13.96 22.21 0.23
N GLU A 76 -13.81 23.53 0.37
CA GLU A 76 -14.51 24.51 -0.46
C GLU A 76 -14.24 24.32 -1.96
N LEU A 77 -13.01 23.96 -2.33
CA LEU A 77 -12.62 23.72 -3.72
C LEU A 77 -13.13 22.38 -4.26
N VAL A 78 -13.07 21.30 -3.47
CA VAL A 78 -13.42 19.95 -3.97
C VAL A 78 -14.92 19.70 -3.99
N MET A 79 -15.68 20.18 -3.00
CA MET A 79 -17.13 19.95 -2.91
C MET A 79 -17.92 20.28 -4.18
N PRO A 80 -17.73 21.43 -4.85
CA PRO A 80 -18.46 21.74 -6.08
C PRO A 80 -18.01 20.89 -7.27
N LYS A 81 -16.81 20.30 -7.23
CA LYS A 81 -16.22 19.47 -8.30
C LYS A 81 -16.63 18.00 -8.21
N LEU A 82 -17.22 17.58 -7.11
CA LEU A 82 -17.72 16.21 -6.95
C LEU A 82 -18.93 15.99 -7.87
N GLU A 83 -18.68 15.35 -9.01
CA GLU A 83 -19.69 14.97 -10.00
C GLU A 83 -20.31 13.60 -9.71
N LYS A 84 -21.52 13.38 -10.24
CA LYS A 84 -22.24 12.10 -10.08
C LYS A 84 -21.39 10.92 -10.56
N TYR A 85 -21.51 9.78 -9.87
CA TYR A 85 -20.86 8.56 -10.33
C TYR A 85 -21.31 8.17 -11.74
N PRO A 86 -20.41 7.59 -12.55
CA PRO A 86 -20.77 7.00 -13.84
C PRO A 86 -21.93 5.99 -13.72
N GLN A 87 -22.82 5.99 -14.71
CA GLN A 87 -24.01 5.14 -14.73
C GLN A 87 -23.71 3.64 -14.61
N VAL A 88 -22.53 3.21 -15.07
CA VAL A 88 -22.05 1.82 -14.98
C VAL A 88 -21.98 1.34 -13.52
N TYR A 89 -21.65 2.23 -12.58
CA TYR A 89 -21.62 1.88 -11.15
C TYR A 89 -22.99 1.98 -10.51
N LEU A 90 -23.80 2.96 -10.94
CA LEU A 90 -25.15 3.16 -10.41
C LEU A 90 -26.12 2.03 -10.77
N SER A 91 -25.83 1.23 -11.80
CA SER A 91 -26.60 0.03 -12.13
C SER A 91 -26.22 -1.20 -11.29
N SER A 92 -25.12 -1.16 -10.54
CA SER A 92 -24.65 -2.28 -9.72
C SER A 92 -25.28 -2.28 -8.33
N GLN A 93 -26.02 -3.33 -7.98
CA GLN A 93 -26.60 -3.46 -6.64
C GLN A 93 -25.53 -3.55 -5.54
N GLU A 94 -24.41 -4.24 -5.78
CA GLU A 94 -23.30 -4.33 -4.83
C GLU A 94 -22.72 -2.94 -4.51
N PHE A 95 -22.58 -2.09 -5.53
CA PHE A 95 -22.10 -0.72 -5.35
C PHE A 95 -23.02 0.08 -4.42
N HIS A 96 -24.34 -0.02 -4.63
CA HIS A 96 -25.34 0.61 -3.76
C HIS A 96 -25.29 0.09 -2.33
N ASP A 97 -25.21 -1.23 -2.14
CA ASP A 97 -25.21 -1.86 -0.83
C ASP A 97 -23.94 -1.54 -0.04
N ASN A 98 -22.80 -1.40 -0.73
CA ASN A 98 -21.54 -0.99 -0.15
C ASN A 98 -21.55 0.50 0.23
N PHE A 99 -22.06 1.35 -0.64
CA PHE A 99 -22.24 2.77 -0.32
C PHE A 99 -23.17 2.97 0.87
N LYS A 100 -24.38 2.42 0.83
CA LYS A 100 -25.37 2.53 1.92
C LYS A 100 -24.85 1.96 3.23
N GLY A 101 -24.14 0.84 3.18
CA GLY A 101 -23.47 0.26 4.35
C GLY A 101 -22.46 1.21 4.98
N ALA A 102 -21.62 1.84 4.15
CA ALA A 102 -20.62 2.79 4.62
C ALA A 102 -21.24 4.06 5.21
N ILE A 103 -22.27 4.63 4.58
CA ILE A 103 -22.99 5.81 5.10
C ILE A 103 -23.72 5.48 6.40
N THR A 104 -24.32 4.30 6.51
CA THR A 104 -24.98 3.85 7.74
C THR A 104 -23.97 3.71 8.88
N ALA A 105 -22.79 3.13 8.60
CA ALA A 105 -21.70 3.03 9.58
C ALA A 105 -21.21 4.42 10.02
N ALA A 106 -20.98 5.34 9.08
CA ALA A 106 -20.56 6.71 9.37
C ALA A 106 -21.59 7.46 10.22
N THR A 107 -22.87 7.33 9.89
CA THR A 107 -23.98 7.96 10.62
C THR A 107 -24.10 7.39 12.04
N LYS A 108 -23.96 6.06 12.21
CA LYS A 108 -23.94 5.40 13.53
C LYS A 108 -22.80 5.93 14.40
N MET A 109 -21.66 6.24 13.80
CA MET A 109 -20.49 6.80 14.49
C MET A 109 -20.54 8.33 14.63
N SER A 110 -21.62 8.99 14.18
CA SER A 110 -21.79 10.44 14.20
C SER A 110 -20.64 11.20 13.50
N LEU A 111 -20.12 10.63 12.41
CA LEU A 111 -19.05 11.24 11.61
C LEU A 111 -19.60 12.32 10.69
N LYS A 112 -18.77 13.32 10.40
CA LYS A 112 -19.13 14.40 9.48
C LYS A 112 -19.01 13.92 8.03
N LEU A 113 -20.08 14.09 7.28
CA LEU A 113 -20.17 13.72 5.86
C LEU A 113 -20.12 14.98 5.00
N PHE A 114 -19.31 14.93 3.94
CA PHE A 114 -19.17 15.98 2.96
C PHE A 114 -19.51 15.43 1.58
N SER A 115 -20.40 16.10 0.87
CA SER A 115 -20.81 15.77 -0.50
C SER A 115 -21.21 17.04 -1.22
N ASN A 116 -21.31 17.00 -2.55
CA ASN A 116 -21.79 18.14 -3.32
C ASN A 116 -23.21 18.53 -2.87
N PRO A 117 -23.43 19.75 -2.35
CA PRO A 117 -24.75 20.17 -1.88
C PRO A 117 -25.81 20.23 -2.99
N LYS A 118 -25.38 20.37 -4.25
CA LYS A 118 -26.27 20.42 -5.42
C LYS A 118 -26.68 19.04 -5.92
N ASP A 119 -26.07 17.97 -5.40
CA ASP A 119 -26.41 16.61 -5.78
C ASP A 119 -27.46 16.02 -4.82
N GLU A 120 -28.68 15.92 -5.33
CA GLU A 120 -29.82 15.32 -4.64
C GLU A 120 -29.91 13.79 -4.83
N GLY A 121 -28.92 13.17 -5.49
CA GLY A 121 -28.88 11.72 -5.69
C GLY A 121 -28.72 10.92 -4.38
N ASP A 122 -29.40 9.77 -4.31
CA ASP A 122 -29.31 8.82 -3.19
C ASP A 122 -27.89 8.24 -3.00
N VAL A 123 -27.15 8.10 -4.10
CA VAL A 123 -25.76 7.64 -4.13
C VAL A 123 -24.92 8.69 -4.81
N LYS A 124 -24.05 9.33 -4.03
CA LYS A 124 -23.23 10.46 -4.49
C LYS A 124 -21.84 10.43 -3.88
N PRO A 125 -20.82 10.98 -4.57
CA PRO A 125 -19.48 11.10 -4.02
C PRO A 125 -19.50 11.72 -2.63
N THR A 126 -18.96 10.97 -1.67
CA THR A 126 -19.00 11.35 -0.27
C THR A 126 -17.61 11.19 0.35
N ILE A 127 -17.19 12.23 1.04
CA ILE A 127 -16.01 12.27 1.88
C ILE A 127 -16.46 12.19 3.34
N VAL A 128 -15.90 11.27 4.10
CA VAL A 128 -16.22 11.05 5.52
C VAL A 128 -15.04 11.50 6.36
N LEU A 129 -15.26 12.42 7.30
CA LEU A 129 -14.21 12.88 8.20
C LEU A 129 -14.10 11.99 9.44
N GLY A 130 -12.88 11.50 9.64
CA GLY A 130 -12.48 10.70 10.78
C GLY A 130 -12.70 9.21 10.56
N GLN A 131 -11.78 8.42 11.14
CA GLN A 131 -11.70 6.95 11.16
C GLN A 131 -10.77 6.33 10.12
N ASN A 132 -10.43 5.06 10.37
CA ASN A 132 -9.75 4.21 9.40
C ASN A 132 -10.76 3.70 8.37
N ARG A 133 -10.32 3.61 7.12
CA ARG A 133 -11.08 3.02 6.02
C ARG A 133 -11.61 1.61 6.31
N SER A 134 -10.88 0.79 7.06
CA SER A 134 -11.29 -0.58 7.39
C SER A 134 -12.66 -0.68 8.07
N TYR A 135 -13.15 0.38 8.70
CA TYR A 135 -14.49 0.41 9.32
C TYR A 135 -15.65 0.42 8.32
N PHE A 136 -15.38 0.83 7.07
CA PHE A 136 -16.40 0.95 6.03
C PHE A 136 -16.36 -0.21 5.03
N ASP A 137 -15.29 -1.00 5.05
CA ASP A 137 -15.12 -2.13 4.15
C ASP A 137 -15.73 -3.40 4.74
N LYS A 138 -16.65 -4.02 3.98
CA LYS A 138 -17.17 -5.35 4.31
C LYS A 138 -16.16 -6.43 3.90
N PRO A 139 -15.95 -7.49 4.71
CA PRO A 139 -15.17 -8.65 4.29
C PRO A 139 -15.76 -9.29 3.03
N GLY A 140 -14.90 -9.67 2.06
CA GLY A 140 -15.30 -10.39 0.85
C GLY A 140 -16.11 -9.60 -0.18
N SER A 141 -16.27 -8.30 -0.04
CA SER A 141 -16.94 -7.42 -1.02
C SER A 141 -15.98 -6.35 -1.53
N ASP A 142 -16.34 -5.65 -2.60
CA ASP A 142 -15.56 -4.52 -3.09
C ASP A 142 -15.40 -3.40 -2.05
N SER A 143 -14.40 -2.57 -2.32
CA SER A 143 -14.13 -1.35 -1.57
C SER A 143 -15.34 -0.42 -1.58
N ALA A 144 -15.76 0.07 -0.41
CA ALA A 144 -16.84 1.06 -0.35
C ALA A 144 -16.45 2.31 -1.18
N PRO A 145 -17.34 2.86 -2.01
CA PRO A 145 -17.01 3.93 -2.96
C PRO A 145 -16.93 5.32 -2.30
N ILE A 146 -16.60 5.39 -1.01
CA ILE A 146 -16.41 6.65 -0.27
C ILE A 146 -14.92 6.96 -0.09
N VAL A 147 -14.60 8.22 0.17
CA VAL A 147 -13.26 8.64 0.58
C VAL A 147 -13.29 8.92 2.07
N VAL A 148 -12.34 8.36 2.82
CA VAL A 148 -12.15 8.68 4.23
C VAL A 148 -11.09 9.74 4.36
N MET A 149 -11.41 10.83 5.05
CA MET A 149 -10.54 11.97 5.27
C MET A 149 -10.07 11.99 6.72
N ASN A 150 -8.77 12.14 6.92
CA ASN A 150 -8.17 12.41 8.21
C ASN A 150 -7.26 13.63 8.12
N ILE A 151 -7.15 14.34 9.24
CA ILE A 151 -6.40 15.59 9.33
C ILE A 151 -5.09 15.33 10.10
N PHE A 152 -4.00 15.94 9.66
CA PHE A 152 -2.72 15.92 10.37
C PHE A 152 -2.17 17.34 10.53
N ARG A 153 -1.30 17.54 11.53
CA ARG A 153 -0.68 18.85 11.80
C ARG A 153 0.73 18.95 11.26
N THR A 154 1.47 17.85 11.30
CA THR A 154 2.90 17.81 10.93
C THR A 154 3.16 16.78 9.84
N VAL A 155 4.21 17.01 9.05
CA VAL A 155 4.66 16.07 8.01
C VAL A 155 4.90 14.66 8.59
N LYS A 156 5.55 14.57 9.77
CA LYS A 156 5.81 13.31 10.46
C LYS A 156 4.53 12.56 10.84
N GLU A 157 3.52 13.28 11.30
CA GLU A 157 2.20 12.71 11.61
C GLU A 157 1.51 12.20 10.34
N GLY A 158 1.51 12.99 9.27
CA GLY A 158 0.95 12.59 7.97
C GLY A 158 1.59 11.31 7.42
N ILE A 159 2.93 11.21 7.50
CA ILE A 159 3.67 9.98 7.15
C ILE A 159 3.24 8.82 8.04
N GLY A 160 3.15 9.03 9.35
CA GLY A 160 2.71 8.01 10.30
C GLY A 160 1.32 7.46 9.98
N MET A 161 0.37 8.34 9.67
CA MET A 161 -1.00 7.98 9.31
C MET A 161 -1.06 7.24 7.97
N ALA A 162 -0.33 7.71 6.96
CA ALA A 162 -0.25 7.04 5.66
C ALA A 162 0.34 5.63 5.78
N ASN A 163 1.33 5.45 6.65
CA ASN A 163 1.96 4.14 6.89
C ASN A 163 1.07 3.20 7.72
N ALA A 164 0.29 3.74 8.65
CA ALA A 164 -0.66 2.95 9.44
C ALA A 164 -1.80 2.41 8.57
N PHE A 165 -2.27 3.21 7.61
CA PHE A 165 -3.44 2.92 6.79
C PHE A 165 -3.10 2.85 5.30
N ASN A 166 -2.05 2.09 4.96
CA ASN A 166 -1.57 2.00 3.58
C ASN A 166 -2.47 1.12 2.70
N GLY A 167 -2.95 1.69 1.59
CA GLY A 167 -3.71 0.97 0.57
C GLY A 167 -2.86 0.44 -0.59
N GLY A 168 -1.56 0.72 -0.60
CA GLY A 168 -0.61 0.22 -1.61
C GLY A 168 0.02 1.29 -2.48
N SER A 169 -0.55 2.48 -2.55
CA SER A 169 0.09 3.63 -3.19
C SER A 169 -0.28 4.94 -2.50
N VAL A 170 0.60 5.92 -2.62
CA VAL A 170 0.37 7.27 -2.09
C VAL A 170 0.64 8.27 -3.19
N SER A 171 -0.24 9.25 -3.32
CA SER A 171 0.08 10.47 -4.04
C SER A 171 0.19 11.64 -3.07
N VAL A 172 1.25 12.43 -3.22
CA VAL A 172 1.62 13.55 -2.37
C VAL A 172 1.52 14.81 -3.20
N TRP A 173 0.67 15.74 -2.80
CA TRP A 173 0.69 17.09 -3.34
C TRP A 173 1.55 17.98 -2.45
N CYS A 174 2.63 18.54 -2.99
CA CYS A 174 3.52 19.46 -2.28
C CYS A 174 4.48 20.13 -3.28
N GLU A 175 4.42 21.46 -3.39
CA GLU A 175 5.34 22.24 -4.24
C GLU A 175 6.73 22.39 -3.61
N LYS A 176 6.83 22.23 -2.28
CA LYS A 176 8.11 22.33 -1.59
C LYS A 176 8.87 21.01 -1.70
N LEU A 177 9.77 20.94 -2.68
CA LEU A 177 10.51 19.74 -3.05
C LEU A 177 11.19 19.02 -1.87
N SER A 178 11.82 19.76 -0.95
CA SER A 178 12.49 19.15 0.22
C SER A 178 11.52 18.39 1.12
N ILE A 179 10.32 18.92 1.32
CA ILE A 179 9.25 18.26 2.09
C ILE A 179 8.67 17.09 1.31
N ALA A 180 8.45 17.26 0.00
CA ALA A 180 8.00 16.18 -0.87
C ALA A 180 8.94 14.96 -0.81
N TYR A 181 10.27 15.17 -0.84
CA TYR A 181 11.25 14.10 -0.64
C TYR A 181 11.21 13.50 0.76
N GLU A 182 11.14 14.32 1.81
CA GLU A 182 11.01 13.82 3.19
C GLU A 182 9.82 12.87 3.34
N ILE A 183 8.66 13.28 2.80
CA ILE A 183 7.46 12.45 2.76
C ILE A 183 7.70 11.18 1.93
N ALA A 184 8.15 11.34 0.68
CA ALA A 184 8.33 10.22 -0.23
C ALA A 184 9.26 9.15 0.34
N HIS A 185 10.36 9.54 1.01
CA HIS A 185 11.26 8.62 1.68
C HIS A 185 10.66 7.99 2.94
N GLY A 186 9.92 8.76 3.74
CA GLY A 186 9.30 8.27 4.98
C GLY A 186 8.11 7.32 4.78
N LEU A 187 7.48 7.30 3.61
CA LEU A 187 6.34 6.45 3.32
C LEU A 187 6.73 4.98 3.07
N ASN A 188 6.06 4.03 3.70
CA ASN A 188 6.27 2.58 3.56
C ASN A 188 5.32 2.01 2.49
N VAL A 189 5.45 2.53 1.27
CA VAL A 189 4.68 2.07 0.09
C VAL A 189 5.60 1.89 -1.12
N PRO A 190 5.26 0.96 -2.03
CA PRO A 190 6.06 0.69 -3.22
C PRO A 190 6.00 1.83 -4.25
N ILE A 191 4.94 2.64 -4.27
CA ILE A 191 4.74 3.69 -5.26
C ILE A 191 4.32 4.98 -4.57
N VAL A 192 5.06 6.05 -4.86
CA VAL A 192 4.75 7.42 -4.46
C VAL A 192 4.69 8.29 -5.71
N TRP A 193 3.55 8.93 -5.96
CA TRP A 193 3.45 10.00 -6.95
C TRP A 193 3.56 11.34 -6.25
N ILE A 194 4.33 12.27 -6.80
CA ILE A 194 4.41 13.65 -6.35
C ILE A 194 3.64 14.49 -7.36
N ASN A 195 2.71 15.35 -6.91
CA ASN A 195 1.91 16.25 -7.75
C ASN A 195 1.29 15.58 -9.00
N SER A 196 0.96 14.29 -8.89
CA SER A 196 0.45 13.49 -9.99
C SER A 196 -0.26 12.24 -9.46
N LEU A 197 -1.05 11.56 -10.27
CA LEU A 197 -1.69 10.30 -9.88
C LEU A 197 -1.64 9.33 -11.05
N ALA A 198 -1.38 8.05 -10.74
CA ALA A 198 -1.52 6.95 -11.69
C ALA A 198 -0.73 7.14 -13.00
N LYS A 199 0.44 7.80 -12.92
CA LYS A 199 1.37 7.90 -14.05
C LYS A 199 2.27 6.68 -14.05
N PHE A 200 2.27 5.96 -15.16
CA PHE A 200 3.00 4.71 -15.35
C PHE A 200 3.85 4.78 -16.61
N THR A 201 4.95 4.06 -16.61
CA THR A 201 5.83 3.88 -17.77
C THR A 201 6.37 2.46 -17.76
N PRO A 202 6.42 1.76 -18.92
CA PRO A 202 6.84 0.36 -18.97
C PRO A 202 8.31 0.13 -18.61
N GLU A 203 9.13 1.17 -18.49
CA GLU A 203 10.55 1.11 -18.15
C GLU A 203 10.80 1.06 -16.63
N VAL A 204 9.81 1.41 -15.81
CA VAL A 204 9.95 1.57 -14.36
C VAL A 204 9.05 0.55 -13.65
N PRO A 205 9.54 -0.13 -12.60
CA PRO A 205 8.72 -1.10 -11.90
C PRO A 205 7.58 -0.42 -11.15
N PHE A 206 6.43 -1.07 -11.13
CA PHE A 206 5.32 -0.72 -10.26
C PHE A 206 4.74 -2.00 -9.68
N SER A 207 4.56 -1.99 -8.36
CA SER A 207 4.01 -3.14 -7.62
C SER A 207 2.84 -2.65 -6.78
N PHE A 208 1.73 -3.37 -6.86
CA PHE A 208 0.62 -3.20 -5.93
C PHE A 208 0.70 -4.32 -4.90
N ILE A 209 0.24 -4.07 -3.68
CA ILE A 209 0.32 -5.02 -2.57
C ILE A 209 -0.41 -6.36 -2.91
N PHE A 210 -1.28 -6.39 -3.93
CA PHE A 210 -2.03 -7.59 -4.30
C PHE A 210 -1.16 -8.60 -5.06
N GLY A 211 -0.99 -9.78 -4.48
CA GLY A 211 -0.33 -10.93 -5.12
C GLY A 211 1.18 -10.81 -5.27
N GLY A 212 1.79 -9.68 -4.89
CA GLY A 212 3.24 -9.47 -4.99
C GLY A 212 3.74 -9.49 -6.43
N ILE A 213 2.91 -9.12 -7.41
CA ILE A 213 3.33 -9.10 -8.81
C ILE A 213 3.83 -7.69 -9.14
N THR A 214 5.10 -7.58 -9.53
CA THR A 214 5.63 -6.36 -10.12
C THR A 214 5.28 -6.34 -11.60
N TYR A 215 4.94 -5.16 -12.09
CA TYR A 215 4.67 -4.86 -13.48
C TYR A 215 5.65 -3.78 -13.95
N GLY A 216 5.88 -3.73 -15.26
CA GLY A 216 6.83 -2.78 -15.83
C GLY A 216 8.28 -3.06 -15.45
N SER A 217 9.18 -2.45 -16.21
CA SER A 217 10.62 -2.66 -16.24
C SER A 217 11.05 -4.08 -16.59
N GLU A 218 12.35 -4.23 -16.82
CA GLU A 218 13.02 -5.53 -16.97
C GLU A 218 12.86 -6.40 -15.71
N ILE A 219 12.62 -5.78 -14.54
CA ILE A 219 12.43 -6.48 -13.27
C ILE A 219 11.19 -7.37 -13.32
N ALA A 220 10.05 -6.87 -13.80
CA ALA A 220 8.83 -7.67 -13.91
C ALA A 220 9.00 -8.86 -14.87
N VAL A 221 9.80 -8.67 -15.94
CA VAL A 221 10.13 -9.75 -16.88
C VAL A 221 10.96 -10.82 -16.16
N LEU A 222 12.00 -10.42 -15.44
CA LEU A 222 12.85 -11.34 -14.68
C LEU A 222 12.08 -12.08 -13.59
N GLU A 223 11.16 -11.41 -12.89
CA GLU A 223 10.27 -12.05 -11.90
C GLU A 223 9.45 -13.18 -12.53
N LYS A 224 8.85 -12.93 -13.70
CA LYS A 224 8.08 -13.94 -14.43
C LYS A 224 8.96 -15.09 -14.92
N MET A 225 10.18 -14.80 -15.38
CA MET A 225 11.15 -15.84 -15.77
C MET A 225 11.55 -16.70 -14.58
N LEU A 226 11.76 -16.11 -13.40
CA LEU A 226 12.06 -16.86 -12.17
C LEU A 226 10.87 -17.69 -11.69
N PHE A 227 9.66 -17.12 -11.72
CA PHE A 227 8.45 -17.84 -11.38
C PHE A 227 8.27 -19.04 -12.31
N GLN A 228 8.49 -18.86 -13.61
CA GLN A 228 8.48 -19.95 -14.58
C GLN A 228 9.61 -20.97 -14.35
N LYS A 229 10.82 -20.59 -13.95
CA LYS A 229 11.91 -21.55 -13.65
C LYS A 229 11.69 -22.31 -12.33
N ARG A 230 11.12 -21.67 -11.31
CA ARG A 230 10.81 -22.29 -10.00
C ARG A 230 9.59 -23.20 -10.04
N TYR A 231 8.58 -22.85 -10.84
CA TYR A 231 7.30 -23.57 -10.91
C TYR A 231 7.07 -24.30 -12.23
N GLY A 232 7.94 -24.08 -13.23
CA GLY A 232 8.01 -24.82 -14.49
C GLY A 232 9.38 -25.50 -14.64
N ARG A 233 9.37 -26.84 -14.66
CA ARG A 233 10.49 -27.75 -14.96
C ARG A 233 11.88 -27.36 -14.38
N ASN A 234 12.13 -27.87 -13.17
CA ASN A 234 13.40 -28.50 -12.73
C ASN A 234 14.74 -27.74 -12.80
N ASN A 235 14.80 -26.41 -12.71
CA ASN A 235 16.10 -25.73 -12.60
C ASN A 235 16.25 -24.91 -11.31
N VAL A 236 17.27 -25.28 -10.51
CA VAL A 236 17.75 -24.53 -9.34
C VAL A 236 18.33 -23.19 -9.81
N ILE A 237 18.01 -22.10 -9.09
CA ILE A 237 18.54 -20.75 -9.37
C ILE A 237 20.03 -20.72 -9.07
N SER A 238 20.86 -20.23 -10.00
CA SER A 238 22.29 -20.09 -9.77
C SER A 238 22.59 -18.93 -8.80
N PRO A 239 23.65 -19.02 -7.99
CA PRO A 239 24.11 -17.91 -7.15
C PRO A 239 24.45 -16.64 -7.93
N GLU A 240 24.84 -16.76 -9.20
CA GLU A 240 25.14 -15.65 -10.11
C GLU A 240 23.89 -14.90 -10.54
N ASP A 241 22.80 -15.62 -10.82
CA ASP A 241 21.49 -15.03 -11.12
C ASP A 241 21.05 -14.19 -9.90
N LEU A 242 21.12 -14.76 -8.67
CA LEU A 242 20.83 -14.09 -7.39
C LEU A 242 21.61 -12.78 -7.16
N LYS A 243 22.91 -12.75 -7.48
CA LYS A 243 23.75 -11.54 -7.33
C LYS A 243 23.32 -10.41 -8.27
N THR A 244 22.83 -10.72 -9.45
CA THR A 244 22.35 -9.74 -10.43
C THR A 244 21.06 -9.05 -9.92
N PHE A 245 20.23 -9.76 -9.14
CA PHE A 245 19.00 -9.20 -8.55
C PHE A 245 19.26 -8.18 -7.44
N CYS A 246 20.26 -8.42 -6.59
CA CYS A 246 20.58 -7.52 -5.47
C CYS A 246 21.38 -6.28 -5.90
N ASN A 247 22.08 -6.35 -7.03
CA ASN A 247 22.95 -5.30 -7.55
C ASN A 247 22.31 -4.49 -8.70
N TYR A 248 21.01 -4.19 -8.61
CA TYR A 248 20.37 -3.31 -9.57
C TYR A 248 20.69 -1.86 -9.22
N SER A 249 21.36 -1.14 -10.12
CA SER A 249 21.60 0.29 -9.96
C SER A 249 20.27 1.04 -9.92
N PRO A 250 20.13 2.09 -9.10
CA PRO A 250 18.95 2.96 -9.14
C PRO A 250 18.76 3.48 -10.58
N VAL A 251 17.55 3.32 -11.11
CA VAL A 251 17.19 3.80 -12.45
C VAL A 251 16.45 5.11 -12.30
N SER A 252 16.95 6.12 -12.99
CA SER A 252 16.35 7.43 -13.14
C SER A 252 16.00 7.63 -14.62
N LEU A 253 14.75 7.94 -14.91
CA LEU A 253 14.25 8.08 -16.29
C LEU A 253 13.39 9.32 -16.43
N ILE A 254 13.64 10.11 -17.47
CA ILE A 254 12.79 11.23 -17.87
C ILE A 254 12.00 10.82 -19.12
N VAL A 255 10.67 10.78 -19.02
CA VAL A 255 9.78 10.38 -20.11
C VAL A 255 9.12 11.61 -20.71
N GLY A 256 9.38 11.84 -22.00
CA GLY A 256 8.76 12.91 -22.79
C GLY A 256 9.01 14.33 -22.26
N GLY A 257 10.05 14.53 -21.44
CA GLY A 257 10.34 15.81 -20.78
C GLY A 257 9.30 16.27 -19.75
N LYS A 258 8.31 15.43 -19.44
CA LYS A 258 7.14 15.78 -18.60
C LYS A 258 7.08 15.04 -17.28
N TYR A 259 7.76 13.91 -17.15
CA TYR A 259 7.76 13.12 -15.92
C TYR A 259 9.16 12.56 -15.68
N HIS A 260 9.61 12.63 -14.44
CA HIS A 260 10.84 12.05 -13.94
C HIS A 260 10.50 10.92 -12.97
N PHE A 261 10.94 9.72 -13.31
CA PHE A 261 10.77 8.53 -12.50
C PHE A 261 12.09 8.19 -11.83
N GLU A 262 12.04 7.93 -10.53
CA GLU A 262 13.18 7.50 -9.74
C GLU A 262 12.84 6.20 -9.02
N CYS A 263 13.61 5.14 -9.30
CA CYS A 263 13.52 3.88 -8.60
C CYS A 263 14.60 3.82 -7.52
N LEU A 264 14.16 3.86 -6.27
CA LEU A 264 15.01 3.75 -5.10
C LEU A 264 15.03 2.31 -4.59
N THR A 265 16.21 1.85 -4.21
CA THR A 265 16.34 0.70 -3.31
C THR A 265 15.87 1.13 -1.92
N SER A 266 14.72 0.62 -1.50
CA SER A 266 14.18 0.80 -0.17
C SER A 266 15.14 0.21 0.85
N ALA A 267 15.61 1.04 1.78
CA ALA A 267 16.27 0.62 3.02
C ALA A 267 15.26 0.01 4.00
N LEU A 268 14.36 -0.85 3.52
CA LEU A 268 13.57 -1.70 4.40
C LEU A 268 14.57 -2.56 5.16
N GLN A 269 14.71 -2.20 6.43
CA GLN A 269 15.80 -2.54 7.32
C GLN A 269 16.32 -3.96 7.09
N SER A 270 17.64 -4.04 6.94
CA SER A 270 18.47 -5.24 6.97
C SER A 270 18.23 -6.13 8.20
N ALA A 271 17.34 -5.77 9.12
CA ALA A 271 16.96 -6.52 10.32
C ALA A 271 16.34 -7.90 10.00
N HIS A 272 15.59 -8.04 8.90
CA HIS A 272 15.03 -9.35 8.52
C HIS A 272 16.01 -10.24 7.73
N LEU A 273 17.16 -9.70 7.30
CA LEU A 273 18.20 -10.47 6.62
C LEU A 273 19.03 -11.33 7.59
N VAL A 274 19.06 -10.97 8.89
CA VAL A 274 19.97 -11.58 9.88
C VAL A 274 19.42 -12.86 10.51
N GLN A 275 18.17 -13.24 10.27
CA GLN A 275 17.58 -14.47 10.82
C GLN A 275 16.85 -15.33 9.78
N SER A 276 17.31 -15.34 8.53
CA SER A 276 17.05 -16.52 7.70
C SER A 276 17.94 -17.65 8.21
N ASN A 277 17.37 -18.43 9.13
CA ASN A 277 18.01 -19.59 9.74
C ASN A 277 18.73 -20.42 8.67
N LEU A 278 20.07 -20.43 8.73
CA LEU A 278 20.89 -21.46 8.11
C LEU A 278 20.51 -22.79 8.78
N ILE A 279 19.51 -23.47 8.23
CA ILE A 279 19.17 -24.83 8.62
C ILE A 279 20.36 -25.70 8.22
N LYS A 280 21.22 -26.06 9.18
CA LYS A 280 22.16 -27.17 9.02
C LYS A 280 21.35 -28.45 8.95
N ILE A 281 21.29 -29.06 7.78
CA ILE A 281 20.56 -30.30 7.52
C ILE A 281 21.48 -31.47 7.87
N SER A 282 21.13 -32.27 8.89
CA SER A 282 21.66 -33.63 9.05
C SER A 282 20.87 -34.60 8.17
N THR A 283 21.53 -35.65 7.69
CA THR A 283 21.17 -36.42 6.49
C THR A 283 19.93 -37.31 6.58
N ASP A 284 19.28 -37.50 7.73
CA ASP A 284 18.42 -38.68 7.95
C ASP A 284 16.92 -38.46 8.17
N ASP A 285 16.34 -37.28 7.91
CA ASP A 285 14.86 -37.16 7.99
C ASP A 285 14.22 -36.21 6.96
N THR A 286 14.52 -36.47 5.68
CA THR A 286 14.12 -35.62 4.56
C THR A 286 12.64 -35.76 4.17
N LYS A 287 11.97 -36.88 4.48
CA LYS A 287 10.60 -37.16 4.00
C LYS A 287 9.50 -36.62 4.92
N ASN A 288 9.68 -36.71 6.24
CA ASN A 288 8.66 -36.23 7.18
C ASN A 288 8.66 -34.71 7.27
N ARG A 289 9.84 -34.09 7.19
CA ARG A 289 9.99 -32.63 7.14
C ARG A 289 9.64 -32.00 5.79
N PHE A 290 9.60 -32.75 4.68
CA PHE A 290 9.12 -32.19 3.41
C PHE A 290 7.65 -31.79 3.47
N ARG A 291 6.83 -32.53 4.24
CA ARG A 291 5.43 -32.16 4.49
C ARG A 291 5.31 -30.97 5.43
N GLU A 292 6.21 -30.86 6.41
CA GLU A 292 6.30 -29.71 7.32
C GLU A 292 6.84 -28.45 6.62
N ILE A 293 7.76 -28.61 5.66
CA ILE A 293 8.26 -27.55 4.76
C ILE A 293 7.19 -27.14 3.76
N LEU A 294 6.36 -28.08 3.27
CA LEU A 294 5.23 -27.78 2.39
C LEU A 294 4.08 -27.06 3.12
N SER A 295 3.82 -27.41 4.39
CA SER A 295 2.84 -26.71 5.24
C SER A 295 3.36 -25.36 5.77
N SER A 296 4.67 -25.20 5.97
CA SER A 296 5.32 -23.91 6.27
C SER A 296 5.69 -23.11 5.00
N CYS A 297 5.52 -23.69 3.81
CA CYS A 297 5.90 -23.09 2.54
C CYS A 297 5.06 -21.89 2.17
N THR A 298 3.80 -21.79 2.62
CA THR A 298 3.02 -20.56 2.48
C THR A 298 3.67 -19.42 3.27
N ARG A 299 4.12 -19.69 4.49
CA ARG A 299 4.79 -18.71 5.37
C ARG A 299 6.16 -18.27 4.83
N VAL A 300 6.98 -19.22 4.38
CA VAL A 300 8.33 -18.94 3.83
C VAL A 300 8.27 -18.36 2.41
N LYS A 301 7.27 -18.74 1.60
CA LYS A 301 6.99 -18.10 0.30
C LYS A 301 6.68 -16.63 0.50
N CYS A 302 5.79 -16.26 1.41
CA CYS A 302 5.43 -14.87 1.66
C CYS A 302 6.59 -14.05 2.23
N GLN A 303 7.42 -14.60 3.12
CA GLN A 303 8.51 -13.84 3.76
C GLN A 303 9.69 -13.53 2.83
N ASN A 304 10.14 -14.49 2.01
CA ASN A 304 11.26 -14.26 1.10
C ASN A 304 10.87 -13.46 -0.13
N LEU A 305 9.63 -13.63 -0.60
CA LEU A 305 9.06 -12.80 -1.66
C LEU A 305 8.83 -11.37 -1.18
N ALA A 306 8.26 -11.18 0.02
CA ALA A 306 8.16 -9.86 0.62
C ALA A 306 9.52 -9.16 0.66
N SER A 307 10.61 -9.86 1.04
CA SER A 307 11.93 -9.23 1.13
C SER A 307 12.49 -8.65 -0.18
N VAL A 308 12.15 -9.22 -1.35
CA VAL A 308 12.55 -8.68 -2.67
C VAL A 308 11.51 -7.67 -3.19
N TYR A 309 10.22 -7.93 -2.94
CA TYR A 309 9.10 -7.09 -3.36
C TYR A 309 8.98 -5.77 -2.61
N THR A 310 9.47 -5.72 -1.37
CA THR A 310 9.42 -4.52 -0.53
C THR A 310 10.70 -3.69 -0.61
N GLN A 311 11.72 -4.15 -1.34
CA GLN A 311 13.01 -3.44 -1.46
C GLN A 311 13.03 -2.33 -2.50
N ARG A 312 11.92 -2.04 -3.18
CA ARG A 312 11.91 -1.07 -4.29
C ARG A 312 10.74 -0.11 -4.15
N LYS A 313 11.07 1.18 -4.14
CA LYS A 313 10.12 2.27 -4.12
C LYS A 313 10.29 3.08 -5.40
N THR A 314 9.21 3.22 -6.14
CA THR A 314 9.14 4.11 -7.29
C THR A 314 8.57 5.45 -6.85
N ILE A 315 9.35 6.52 -7.06
CA ILE A 315 8.90 7.89 -6.88
C ILE A 315 8.72 8.50 -8.28
N VAL A 316 7.59 9.16 -8.50
CA VAL A 316 7.26 9.79 -9.78
C VAL A 316 7.05 11.27 -9.56
N PHE A 317 7.85 12.09 -10.24
CA PHE A 317 7.72 13.55 -10.30
C PHE A 317 7.21 13.97 -11.67
N PRO A 318 6.33 14.97 -11.78
CA PRO A 318 6.20 15.74 -13.02
C PRO A 318 7.50 16.56 -13.22
N PHE A 319 8.01 16.56 -14.43
CA PHE A 319 9.16 17.34 -14.86
C PHE A 319 8.66 18.47 -15.77
N GLY A 320 9.10 19.72 -15.55
CA GLY A 320 8.76 20.85 -16.42
C GLY A 320 7.40 21.52 -16.15
N GLU A 321 6.58 21.03 -15.23
CA GLU A 321 5.56 21.84 -14.57
C GLU A 321 6.25 22.47 -13.35
N THR A 322 6.41 23.78 -13.39
CA THR A 322 7.23 24.54 -12.44
C THR A 322 6.78 24.28 -11.01
N PHE A 323 7.63 23.64 -10.21
CA PHE A 323 7.73 23.91 -8.77
C PHE A 323 8.09 25.39 -8.67
N ALA A 324 7.08 26.25 -8.54
CA ALA A 324 7.31 27.68 -8.44
C ALA A 324 8.07 27.93 -7.12
N ASN A 325 9.37 28.20 -7.23
CA ASN A 325 10.16 28.82 -6.17
C ASN A 325 9.67 30.23 -5.90
#